data_AF-G5LJ54-F1
#
_entry.id   AF-G5LJ54-F1
#
_cell.length_a   1.000
_cell.length_b   1.000
_cell.length_c   1.000
_cell.angle_alpha   90.00
_cell.angle_beta   90.00
_cell.angle_gamma   90.00
#
_symmetry.space_group_name_H-M   'P 1'
#
loop_
_entity.id
_entity.type
_entity.pdbx_description
1 polymer ?
#
loop_
_entity_poly.entity_id
_entity_poly.type
_entity_poly.pdbx_seq_one_letter_code
_entity_poly.pdbx_strand_id
1 'polypeptide(L)'
;MGYRLSCNGRVSDYLKLQIQGNAVTINGESVLQTDVDGLGIRLQTATDGALVSPGNTQWLSFQYSGGSGPAIEAIPVKDNGVTLTGGAFNAGATLVVDYQ
;
A
#
# COMPACT_ATOMS: atom_id res chain seq x y z
N MET A 1 -14.20 6.89 3.04
CA MET A 1 -13.86 5.47 2.78
C MET A 1 -12.46 5.25 3.30
N GLY A 2 -12.27 4.26 4.17
CA GLY A 2 -11.00 4.01 4.84
C GLY A 2 -11.09 2.70 5.62
N TYR A 3 -9.96 2.19 6.08
CA TYR A 3 -9.92 0.98 6.91
C TYR A 3 -10.01 1.34 8.40
N ARG A 4 -10.51 0.40 9.21
CA ARG A 4 -10.52 0.51 10.68
C ARG A 4 -9.65 -0.59 11.25
N LEU A 5 -8.86 -0.24 12.26
CA LEU A 5 -8.08 -1.20 13.03
C LEU A 5 -8.71 -1.34 14.41
N SER A 6 -8.90 -2.56 14.89
CA SER A 6 -9.33 -2.83 16.26
C SER A 6 -8.20 -3.50 17.01
N CYS A 7 -7.45 -2.70 17.78
CA CYS A 7 -6.31 -3.14 18.57
C CYS A 7 -6.69 -3.15 20.06
N ASN A 8 -7.64 -4.00 20.43
CA ASN A 8 -8.13 -4.16 21.80
C ASN A 8 -7.10 -4.89 22.67
N GLY A 9 -6.90 -4.45 23.91
CA GLY A 9 -5.92 -5.06 24.82
C GLY A 9 -4.46 -4.87 24.38
N ARG A 10 -4.20 -3.90 23.49
CA ARG A 10 -2.83 -3.61 23.04
C ARG A 10 -1.96 -3.11 24.19
N VAL A 11 -0.69 -3.47 24.16
CA VAL A 11 0.30 -3.09 25.19
C VAL A 11 1.09 -1.81 24.84
N SER A 12 0.94 -1.31 23.61
CA SER A 12 1.58 -0.10 23.11
C SER A 12 0.71 0.56 22.05
N ASP A 13 0.78 1.89 21.96
CA ASP A 13 0.19 2.68 20.87
C ASP A 13 1.14 2.81 19.67
N TYR A 14 2.40 2.44 19.82
CA TYR A 14 3.39 2.47 18.74
C TYR A 14 3.27 1.19 17.92
N LEU A 15 2.60 1.30 16.76
CA LEU A 15 2.39 0.22 15.81
C LEU A 15 3.09 0.51 14.50
N LYS A 16 3.29 -0.54 13.70
CA LYS A 16 3.77 -0.43 12.32
C LYS A 16 2.85 -1.24 11.42
N LEU A 17 2.72 -0.79 10.17
CA LEU A 17 2.01 -1.54 9.15
C LEU A 17 2.90 -1.83 7.95
N GLN A 18 2.57 -2.90 7.26
CA GLN A 18 3.19 -3.31 6.02
C GLN A 18 2.11 -3.77 5.05
N ILE A 19 2.30 -3.50 3.76
CA ILE A 19 1.42 -4.00 2.71
C ILE A 19 2.18 -5.06 1.91
N GLN A 20 1.84 -6.32 2.17
CA GLN A 20 2.48 -7.47 1.55
C GLN A 20 1.78 -7.82 0.24
N GLY A 21 2.49 -7.70 -0.87
CA GLY A 21 2.03 -8.05 -2.21
C GLY A 21 3.21 -8.10 -3.18
N ASN A 22 2.96 -8.58 -4.39
CA ASN A 22 4.00 -8.60 -5.42
C ASN A 22 4.26 -7.17 -5.90
N ALA A 23 5.52 -6.73 -5.79
CA ALA A 23 5.95 -5.45 -6.29
C ALA A 23 6.51 -5.58 -7.71
N VAL A 24 6.26 -4.56 -8.52
CA VAL A 24 6.88 -4.35 -9.83
C VAL A 24 7.39 -2.93 -9.92
N THR A 25 8.51 -2.72 -10.61
CA THR A 25 9.03 -1.38 -10.86
C THR A 25 8.41 -0.81 -12.11
N ILE A 26 7.68 0.31 -12.00
CA ILE A 26 7.11 1.06 -13.13
C ILE A 26 7.60 2.50 -13.05
N ASN A 27 8.21 3.00 -14.13
CA ASN A 27 8.77 4.37 -14.21
C ASN A 27 9.72 4.74 -13.04
N GLY A 28 10.41 3.76 -12.47
CA GLY A 28 11.32 3.95 -11.33
C GLY A 28 10.68 3.82 -9.94
N GLU A 29 9.38 3.53 -9.85
CA GLU A 29 8.66 3.38 -8.59
C GLU A 29 8.29 1.92 -8.31
N SER A 30 8.42 1.47 -7.06
CA SER A 30 8.00 0.13 -6.62
C SER A 30 6.50 0.12 -6.32
N VAL A 31 5.68 -0.34 -7.25
CA VAL A 31 4.22 -0.33 -7.18
C VAL A 31 3.65 -1.75 -7.06
N LEU A 32 2.39 -1.88 -6.63
CA LEU A 32 1.73 -3.18 -6.51
C LEU A 32 1.41 -3.69 -7.91
N GLN A 33 1.83 -4.91 -8.20
CA GLN A 33 1.60 -5.57 -9.48
C GLN A 33 0.10 -5.84 -9.69
N THR A 34 -0.41 -5.51 -10.88
CA THR A 34 -1.74 -5.95 -11.34
C THR A 34 -1.63 -7.19 -12.22
N ASP A 35 -2.76 -7.76 -12.61
CA ASP A 35 -2.85 -8.81 -13.65
C ASP A 35 -2.66 -8.28 -15.09
N VAL A 36 -2.41 -6.98 -15.27
CA VAL A 36 -2.12 -6.34 -16.56
C VAL A 36 -0.69 -5.84 -16.58
N ASP A 37 0.13 -6.41 -17.49
CA ASP A 37 1.52 -5.99 -17.68
C ASP A 37 1.61 -4.50 -18.05
N GLY A 38 2.55 -3.79 -17.40
CA GLY A 38 2.72 -2.35 -17.57
C GLY A 38 1.68 -1.50 -16.84
N LEU A 39 0.79 -2.09 -16.05
CA LEU A 39 -0.11 -1.40 -15.12
C LEU A 39 0.18 -1.85 -13.68
N GLY A 40 0.38 -0.88 -12.80
CA GLY A 40 0.57 -1.10 -11.36
C GLY A 40 -0.30 -0.18 -10.53
N ILE A 41 -0.36 -0.43 -9.22
CA ILE A 41 -1.04 0.42 -8.24
C ILE A 41 -0.01 1.01 -7.29
N ARG A 42 0.25 2.31 -7.41
CA ARG A 42 1.03 3.05 -6.42
C ARG A 42 0.23 3.15 -5.14
N LEU A 43 0.83 2.69 -4.05
CA LEU A 43 0.31 2.88 -2.71
C LEU A 43 1.06 4.04 -2.06
N GLN A 44 0.34 5.01 -1.51
CA GLN A 44 0.97 6.16 -0.87
C GLN A 44 0.19 6.61 0.36
N THR A 45 0.86 7.27 1.28
CA THR A 45 0.21 7.96 2.40
C THR A 45 -0.60 9.14 1.87
N ALA A 46 -1.83 9.29 2.35
CA ALA A 46 -2.70 10.39 1.95
C ALA A 46 -2.23 11.77 2.50
N THR A 47 -1.35 11.77 3.51
CA THR A 47 -0.90 13.00 4.17
C THR A 47 0.12 13.77 3.34
N ASP A 48 1.08 13.07 2.73
CA ASP A 48 2.23 13.66 2.05
C ASP A 48 2.61 12.96 0.73
N GLY A 49 1.85 11.94 0.30
CA GLY A 49 2.11 11.21 -0.95
C GLY A 49 3.36 10.31 -0.90
N ALA A 50 3.89 10.05 0.30
CA ALA A 50 5.04 9.18 0.48
C ALA A 50 4.72 7.76 0.03
N LEU A 51 5.63 7.16 -0.76
CA LEU A 51 5.46 5.81 -1.30
C LEU A 51 5.43 4.79 -0.16
N VAL A 52 4.41 3.93 -0.18
CA VAL A 52 4.33 2.72 0.64
C VAL A 52 4.65 1.53 -0.25
N SER A 53 5.93 1.20 -0.38
CA SER A 53 6.39 0.11 -1.25
C SER A 53 5.78 -1.23 -0.82
N PRO A 54 5.08 -1.94 -1.72
CA PRO A 54 4.59 -3.27 -1.42
C PRO A 54 5.74 -4.24 -1.20
N GLY A 55 5.51 -5.25 -0.36
CA GLY A 55 6.47 -6.33 -0.11
C GLY A 55 6.60 -6.65 1.38
N ASN A 56 7.68 -7.33 1.75
CA ASN A 56 7.90 -7.86 3.10
C ASN A 56 9.04 -7.15 3.87
N THR A 57 9.64 -6.10 3.29
CA THR A 57 10.79 -5.41 3.90
C THR A 57 10.46 -4.05 4.51
N GLN A 58 9.53 -3.30 3.93
CA GLN A 58 9.23 -1.94 4.36
C GLN A 58 8.10 -1.92 5.39
N TRP A 59 8.27 -1.12 6.44
CA TRP A 59 7.29 -0.90 7.49
C TRP A 59 7.03 0.60 7.65
N LEU A 60 5.75 0.96 7.75
CA LEU A 60 5.30 2.31 8.05
C LEU A 60 4.90 2.38 9.52
N SER A 61 5.72 3.05 10.32
CA SER A 61 5.45 3.31 11.73
C SER A 61 4.36 4.37 11.90
N PHE A 62 3.48 4.16 12.87
CA PHE A 62 2.44 5.12 13.26
C PHE A 62 2.08 4.98 14.74
N GLN A 63 1.56 6.05 15.32
CA GLN A 63 0.95 5.99 16.64
C GLN A 63 -0.55 5.77 16.48
N TYR A 64 -1.06 4.66 17.03
CA TYR A 64 -2.46 4.31 16.98
C TYR A 64 -3.27 5.23 17.89
N SER A 65 -3.93 6.21 17.28
CA SER A 65 -4.89 7.08 17.92
C SER A 65 -6.16 7.11 17.08
N GLY A 66 -7.33 7.02 17.71
CA GLY A 66 -8.60 7.19 17.00
C GLY A 66 -9.13 5.99 16.18
N GLY A 67 -8.55 4.79 16.32
CA GLY A 67 -9.14 3.56 15.75
C GLY A 67 -8.74 3.22 14.32
N SER A 68 -7.75 3.92 13.75
CA SER A 68 -7.22 3.67 12.41
C SER A 68 -5.70 3.82 12.38
N GLY A 69 -5.07 3.25 11.36
CA GLY A 69 -3.70 3.60 10.98
C GLY A 69 -3.67 4.81 10.03
N PRO A 70 -2.51 5.11 9.43
CA PRO A 70 -2.38 6.17 8.43
C PRO A 70 -3.25 5.89 7.20
N ALA A 71 -3.90 6.91 6.67
CA ALA A 71 -4.69 6.77 5.44
C ALA A 71 -3.78 6.45 4.24
N ILE A 72 -4.16 5.44 3.46
CA ILE A 72 -3.44 4.99 2.26
C ILE A 72 -4.32 5.20 1.04
N GLU A 73 -3.73 5.77 -0.01
CA GLU A 73 -4.33 5.93 -1.32
C GLU A 73 -3.76 4.90 -2.29
N ALA A 74 -4.61 4.48 -3.24
CA ALA A 74 -4.25 3.59 -4.32
C ALA A 74 -4.42 4.33 -5.65
N ILE A 75 -3.32 4.54 -6.36
CA ILE A 75 -3.27 5.30 -7.60
C ILE A 75 -2.79 4.38 -8.73
N PRO A 76 -3.60 4.15 -9.78
CA PRO A 76 -3.13 3.43 -10.96
C PRO A 76 -1.97 4.14 -11.64
N VAL A 77 -0.91 3.41 -11.98
CA VAL A 77 0.28 3.91 -12.69
C VAL A 77 0.54 3.04 -13.91
N LYS A 78 0.66 3.68 -15.07
CA LYS A 78 1.00 3.03 -16.33
C LYS A 78 2.49 3.22 -16.65
N ASP A 79 3.12 2.17 -17.15
CA ASP A 79 4.44 2.26 -17.79
C ASP A 79 4.39 3.18 -19.03
N ASN A 80 5.35 4.11 -19.11
CA ASN A 80 5.44 5.06 -20.22
C ASN A 80 5.67 4.38 -21.58
N GLY A 81 6.29 3.20 -21.61
CA GLY A 81 6.60 2.43 -22.82
C GLY A 81 5.48 1.50 -23.29
N VAL A 82 4.39 1.35 -22.53
CA VAL A 82 3.32 0.38 -22.81
C VAL A 82 2.03 1.06 -23.26
N THR A 83 1.40 0.49 -24.28
CA THR A 83 0.01 0.81 -24.65
C THR A 83 -0.91 -0.20 -23.98
N LEU A 84 -1.72 0.27 -23.04
CA LEU A 84 -2.73 -0.56 -22.39
C LEU A 84 -3.97 -0.67 -23.28
N THR A 85 -4.55 -1.87 -23.30
CA THR A 85 -5.89 -2.09 -23.85
C THR A 85 -6.91 -1.87 -22.74
N GLY A 86 -8.04 -1.22 -23.04
CA GLY A 86 -9.11 -1.03 -22.07
C GLY A 86 -9.67 -2.37 -21.58
N GLY A 87 -9.92 -2.48 -20.28
CA GLY A 87 -10.41 -3.71 -19.66
C GLY A 87 -10.42 -3.61 -18.13
N ALA A 88 -10.96 -4.64 -17.49
CA ALA A 88 -10.82 -4.80 -16.05
C ALA A 88 -9.39 -5.23 -15.70
N PHE A 89 -8.93 -4.84 -14.52
CA PHE A 89 -7.68 -5.30 -13.93
C PHE A 89 -7.90 -5.59 -12.45
N ASN A 90 -7.05 -6.43 -11.87
CA ASN A 90 -7.08 -6.86 -10.48
C ASN A 90 -5.68 -6.75 -9.87
N ALA A 91 -5.64 -6.46 -8.57
CA ALA A 91 -4.45 -6.55 -7.74
C ALA A 91 -4.84 -7.02 -6.34
N GLY A 92 -3.92 -7.68 -5.65
CA GLY A 92 -4.15 -8.22 -4.30
C GLY A 92 -2.96 -7.95 -3.39
N ALA A 93 -3.24 -7.56 -2.15
CA ALA A 93 -2.24 -7.39 -1.10
C ALA A 93 -2.84 -7.68 0.28
N THR A 94 -1.98 -8.00 1.23
CA THR A 94 -2.32 -8.21 2.63
C THR A 94 -1.77 -7.05 3.47
N LEU A 95 -2.64 -6.38 4.21
CA LEU A 95 -2.21 -5.40 5.21
C LEU A 95 -1.88 -6.15 6.51
N VAL A 96 -0.64 -6.01 6.97
CA VAL A 96 -0.15 -6.58 8.23
C VAL A 96 0.11 -5.44 9.21
N VAL A 97 -0.29 -5.63 10.47
CA VAL A 97 -0.02 -4.70 11.57
C VAL A 97 0.75 -5.45 12.65
N ASP A 98 1.76 -4.79 13.20
CA ASP A 98 2.58 -5.30 14.30
C ASP A 98 2.94 -4.16 15.27
N TYR A 99 3.47 -4.49 16.43
CA TYR A 99 4.13 -3.51 17.29
C TYR A 99 5.42 -3.03 16.65
N GLN A 100 5.78 -1.77 16.92
CA GLN A 100 7.07 -1.22 16.46
C GLN A 100 8.24 -2.02 17.01
#